data_AF-A0A067K9F4-F1
#
_entry.id   AF-A0A067K9F4-F1
#
_cell.length_a   1.000
_cell.length_b   1.000
_cell.length_c   1.000
_cell.angle_alpha   90.00
_cell.angle_beta   90.00
_cell.angle_gamma   90.00
#
_symmetry.space_group_name_H-M   'P 1'
#
loop_
_entity.id
_entity.type
_entity.pdbx_description
1 polymer ?
#
loop_
_entity_poly.entity_id
_entity_poly.type
_entity_poly.pdbx_seq_one_letter_code
_entity_poly.pdbx_strand_id
1 'polypeptide(L)' 'MKKAKEITVLCDAQVSLVIFASSGKMHEYCSPSTSHMKGEDIASLNHKELMHIEEALENGLASIRDKQASC' A
#
# COMPACT_ATOMS: atom_id res chain seq x y z
N MET A 1 -1.46 10.87 -1.17
CA MET A 1 -2.08 10.88 0.18
C MET A 1 -3.35 11.71 0.31
N LYS A 2 -3.53 12.86 -0.37
CA LYS A 2 -4.75 13.71 -0.21
C LYS A 2 -6.08 12.98 -0.42
N LYS A 3 -6.21 12.19 -1.50
CA LYS A 3 -7.43 11.43 -1.81
C LYS A 3 -7.77 10.37 -0.75
N ALA A 4 -6.77 9.67 -0.22
CA ALA A 4 -6.99 8.67 0.82
C ALA A 4 -7.52 9.30 2.11
N LYS A 5 -7.03 10.50 2.46
CA LYS A 5 -7.54 11.29 3.59
C LYS A 5 -8.99 11.75 3.40
N GLU A 6 -9.33 12.18 2.20
CA GLU A 6 -10.70 12.59 1.86
C GLU A 6 -11.69 11.42 1.95
N ILE A 7 -11.33 10.24 1.44
CA ILE A 7 -12.16 9.03 1.52
C ILE A 7 -12.34 8.58 2.98
N THR A 8 -11.27 8.59 3.79
CA THR A 8 -11.38 8.25 5.22
C THR A 8 -12.36 9.17 5.94
N VAL A 9 -12.35 10.47 5.68
CA VAL A 9 -13.23 11.44 6.36
C VAL A 9 -14.67 11.38 5.84
N LEU A 10 -14.88 11.32 4.52
CA LEU A 10 -16.22 11.39 3.93
C LEU A 10 -17.02 10.10 4.13
N CYS A 11 -16.36 8.95 4.10
CA CYS A 11 -17.02 7.65 4.14
C CYS A 11 -16.87 6.93 5.48
N ASP A 12 -16.18 7.53 6.47
CA ASP A 12 -15.74 6.87 7.71
C ASP A 12 -15.00 5.53 7.43
N ALA A 13 -14.30 5.49 6.30
CA ALA A 13 -13.67 4.28 5.80
C ALA A 13 -12.25 4.12 6.38
N GLN A 14 -11.97 2.92 6.88
CA GLN A 14 -10.62 2.52 7.24
C GLN A 14 -9.81 2.27 5.96
N VAL A 15 -8.74 3.05 5.77
CA VAL A 15 -7.92 3.02 4.56
C VAL A 15 -6.45 2.97 4.95
N SER A 16 -5.73 2.03 4.34
CA SER A 16 -4.27 1.97 4.36
C SER A 16 -3.75 2.06 2.93
N LEU A 17 -2.74 2.88 2.70
CA LEU A 17 -2.13 3.15 1.40
C LEU A 17 -0.62 3.16 1.54
N VAL A 18 0.06 2.33 0.74
CA VAL A 18 1.52 2.33 0.60
C VAL A 18 1.85 2.68 -0.85
N ILE A 19 2.77 3.62 -1.05
CA ILE A 19 3.24 4.07 -2.35
C ILE A 19 4.75 3.85 -2.41
N PHE A 20 5.21 3.09 -3.41
CA PHE A 20 6.61 2.99 -3.78
C PHE A 20 6.87 3.94 -4.96
N ALA A 21 7.78 4.88 -4.78
CA ALA A 21 8.25 5.73 -5.85
C ALA A 21 9.41 5.05 -6.58
N SER A 22 9.52 5.26 -7.89
CA SER A 22 10.65 4.79 -8.70
C SER A 22 12.02 5.31 -8.23
N SER A 23 12.04 6.33 -7.37
CA SER A 23 13.24 6.79 -6.68
C SER A 23 13.65 5.92 -5.47
N GLY A 24 12.96 4.82 -5.21
CA GLY A 24 13.14 3.97 -4.03
C GLY A 24 12.60 4.57 -2.73
N LYS A 25 11.79 5.64 -2.81
CA LYS A 25 11.18 6.27 -1.63
C LYS A 25 9.80 5.67 -1.38
N MET A 26 9.55 5.26 -0.14
CA MET A 26 8.24 4.80 0.29
C MET A 26 7.47 5.94 0.95
N HIS A 27 6.19 6.05 0.62
CA HIS A 27 5.25 6.91 1.32
C HIS A 27 4.07 6.08 1.78
N GLU A 28 3.69 6.22 3.05
CA GLU A 28 2.52 5.55 3.60
C GLU A 28 1.44 6.54 4.07
N TYR A 29 0.21 6.05 4.11
CA TYR A 29 -0.91 6.69 4.77
C TYR A 29 -1.76 5.60 5.42
N CYS A 30 -1.96 5.70 6.73
CA CYS A 30 -2.92 4.90 7.47
C CYS A 30 -3.95 5.83 8.11
N SER A 31 -5.22 5.47 7.99
CA SER A 31 -6.29 6.15 8.73
C SER A 31 -6.06 6.01 10.26
N PRO A 32 -6.49 6.98 11.09
CA PRO A 32 -6.18 7.00 12.52
C PRO A 32 -6.60 5.75 13.31
N SER A 33 -7.54 4.95 12.79
CA SER A 33 -8.11 3.74 13.42
C SER A 33 -7.58 2.42 12.85
N THR A 34 -6.71 2.43 11.83
CA THR A 34 -6.11 1.21 11.27
C THR A 34 -4.85 0.81 12.05
N SER A 35 -4.95 -0.23 12.88
CA SER A 35 -3.89 -0.63 13.83
C SER A 35 -2.93 -1.72 13.36
N HIS A 36 -3.07 -2.29 12.16
CA HIS A 36 -2.50 -3.62 11.88
C HIS A 36 -1.28 -3.70 10.95
N MET A 37 -0.89 -2.64 10.25
CA MET A 37 0.44 -2.54 9.62
C MET A 37 0.89 -1.09 9.71
N LYS A 38 1.83 -0.80 10.62
CA LYS A 38 2.48 0.51 10.63
C LYS A 38 3.62 0.43 9.62
N GLY A 39 3.71 1.36 8.69
CA GLY A 39 4.87 1.42 7.79
C GLY A 39 6.17 1.80 8.48
N GLU A 40 6.19 1.94 9.81
CA GLU A 40 7.41 1.83 10.63
C GLU A 40 8.16 0.52 10.35
N ASP A 41 7.47 -0.61 10.21
CA ASP A 41 8.11 -1.89 9.89
C ASP A 41 8.71 -1.88 8.48
N ILE A 42 8.06 -1.21 7.53
CA ILE A 42 8.49 -1.15 6.13
C ILE A 42 9.59 -0.08 5.93
N ALA A 43 9.57 1.01 6.69
CA ALA A 43 10.60 2.05 6.69
C ALA A 43 11.93 1.57 7.29
N SER A 44 11.91 0.48 8.06
CA SER A 44 13.12 -0.17 8.60
C SER A 44 13.83 -1.08 7.60
N LEU A 45 13.18 -1.38 6.47
CA LEU A 45 13.71 -2.28 5.44
C LEU A 45 14.69 -1.57 4.51
N ASN A 46 15.67 -2.32 4.00
CA ASN A 46 16.62 -1.81 3.02
C ASN A 46 16.05 -1.81 1.59
N HIS A 47 16.75 -1.16 0.65
CA HIS A 47 16.29 -1.03 -0.74
C HIS A 47 16.02 -2.37 -1.44
N LYS A 48 16.79 -3.43 -1.12
CA LYS A 48 16.58 -4.77 -1.69
C LYS A 48 15.31 -5.42 -1.14
N GLU A 49 15.09 -5.30 0.16
CA GLU A 49 13.88 -5.82 0.81
C GLU A 49 12.62 -5.11 0.30
N LEU A 50 12.70 -3.79 0.09
CA LEU A 50 11.64 -3.01 -0.52
C LEU A 50 11.30 -3.47 -1.94
N MET A 51 12.32 -3.75 -2.75
CA MET A 51 12.15 -4.20 -4.14
C MET A 51 11.45 -5.57 -4.22
N HIS A 52 11.77 -6.49 -3.30
CA HIS A 52 11.09 -7.79 -3.23
C HIS A 52 9.62 -7.65 -2.81
N ILE A 53 9.31 -6.69 -1.94
CA ILE A 53 7.92 -6.40 -1.54
C ILE A 53 7.13 -5.81 -2.71
N GLU A 54 7.74 -4.91 -3.49
CA GLU A 54 7.13 -4.35 -4.70
C GLU A 54 6.83 -5.44 -5.73
N GLU A 55 7.80 -6.31 -6.02
CA GLU A 55 7.63 -7.45 -6.94
C GLU A 55 6.53 -8.42 -6.47
N ALA A 56 6.53 -8.78 -5.18
CA ALA A 56 5.50 -9.66 -4.62
C ALA A 56 4.10 -9.05 -4.73
N LEU A 57 3.97 -7.73 -4.52
CA LEU A 57 2.71 -7.01 -4.63
C LEU A 57 2.22 -6.94 -6.09
N GLU A 58 3.11 -6.63 -7.04
CA GLU A 58 2.78 -6.62 -8.47
C GLU A 58 2.28 -7.99 -8.95
N ASN A 59 2.98 -9.05 -8.56
CA ASN A 59 2.60 -10.43 -8.89
C ASN A 59 1.22 -10.80 -8.31
N GLY A 60 0.97 -10.44 -7.04
CA GLY A 60 -0.33 -10.67 -6.41
C GLY A 60 -1.47 -9.91 -7.11
N LEU A 61 -1.24 -8.63 -7.46
CA LEU A 61 -2.21 -7.80 -8.16
C LEU A 61 -2.51 -8.30 -9.58
N ALA A 62 -1.48 -8.72 -10.31
CA ALA A 62 -1.64 -9.35 -11.63
C ALA A 62 -2.57 -10.58 -11.52
N SER A 63 -2.33 -11.44 -10.54
CA SER A 63 -3.17 -12.64 -10.33
C SER A 63 -4.63 -12.31 -9.98
N ILE A 64 -4.88 -11.28 -9.17
CA ILE A 64 -6.24 -10.84 -8.83
C ILE A 64 -6.95 -10.28 -10.07
N ARG A 65 -6.26 -9.48 -10.89
CA ARG A 65 -6.81 -8.90 -12.11
C ARG A 65 -7.15 -9.97 -13.15
N ASP A 66 -6.31 -10.99 -13.30
CA ASP A 66 -6.58 -12.12 -14.19
C ASP A 66 -7.82 -12.91 -13.74
N LYS A 67 -8.01 -13.09 -12.42
CA LYS A 67 -9.23 -13.69 -11.88
C LYS A 67 -10.48 -12.84 -12.09
N GLN A 68 -10.36 -11.51 -12.05
CA GLN A 68 -11.47 -10.61 -12.33
C GLN A 68 -11.82 -10.52 -13.83
N ALA A 69 -10.85 -10.72 -14.73
CA ALA A 69 -11.07 -10.74 -16.17
C ALA A 69 -11.73 -12.06 -16.67
N SER A 70 -11.77 -13.08 -15.81
CA SER A 70 -12.37 -14.39 -16.06
C SER A 70 -13.81 -14.51 -15.54
N CYS A 71 -14.40 -13.45 -14.99
CA CYS A 71 -15.75 -13.46 -14.40
C CYS A 71 -16.74 -12.60 -15.20
#